data_AF-A0A938FBE9-F1
#
_entry.id   AF-A0A938FBE9-F1
#
_cell.length_a   1.000
_cell.length_b   1.000
_cell.length_c   1.000
_cell.angle_alpha   90.00
_cell.angle_beta   90.00
_cell.angle_gamma   90.00
#
_symmetry.space_group_name_H-M   'P 1'
#
loop_
_entity.id
_entity.type
_entity.pdbx_description
1 polymer ?
#
loop_
_entity_poly.entity_id
_entity_poly.type
_entity_poly.pdbx_seq_one_letter_code
_entity_poly.pdbx_strand_id
1 'polypeptide(L)'
;HSALVSSNPAAGADLSEAPDEVRLKFNEELLLLGNENPNKLEVTDSSGEVVSGEVMVNGPEVFTLINKEIAVSGEYSVRYRVVSADGHPVEGEYEFTITGPEVISAPISPAAEDGPNLLVRFLFAFVLLGIGALALLRLRK
;
A
#
# COMPACT_ATOMS: atom_id res chain seq x y z
N HIS A 1 18.11 -19.18 20.42
CA HIS A 1 16.71 -18.83 20.10
C HIS A 1 16.76 -17.47 19.45
N SER A 2 16.49 -17.43 18.15
CA SER A 2 16.52 -16.20 17.36
C SER A 2 15.54 -15.17 17.86
N ALA A 3 15.94 -13.91 17.83
CA ALA A 3 15.11 -12.74 18.05
C ALA A 3 15.22 -11.82 16.84
N LEU A 4 14.09 -11.24 16.43
CA LEU A 4 14.07 -10.24 15.38
C LEU A 4 14.82 -8.99 15.86
N VAL A 5 15.84 -8.58 15.12
CA VAL A 5 16.68 -7.41 15.41
C VAL A 5 16.17 -6.18 14.66
N SER A 6 15.80 -6.35 13.39
CA SER A 6 15.27 -5.27 12.55
C SER A 6 14.45 -5.82 11.40
N SER A 7 13.50 -5.01 10.92
CA SER A 7 12.74 -5.25 9.70
C SER A 7 12.86 -4.05 8.75
N ASN A 8 12.81 -4.34 7.46
CA ASN A 8 12.63 -3.36 6.40
C ASN A 8 11.55 -3.88 5.43
N PRO A 9 10.38 -3.24 5.33
CA PRO A 9 9.93 -2.07 6.09
C PRO A 9 9.91 -2.27 7.61
N ALA A 10 10.05 -1.17 8.36
CA ALA A 10 9.93 -1.22 9.81
C ALA A 10 8.49 -1.54 10.22
N ALA A 11 8.29 -2.16 11.38
CA ALA A 11 6.96 -2.39 11.92
C ALA A 11 6.22 -1.06 12.14
N GLY A 12 5.00 -0.97 11.62
CA GLY A 12 4.17 0.24 11.61
C GLY A 12 4.65 1.33 10.66
N ALA A 13 5.54 1.03 9.71
CA ALA A 13 5.99 2.02 8.74
C ALA A 13 4.88 2.41 7.75
N ASP A 14 4.81 3.71 7.42
CA ASP A 14 3.99 4.24 6.34
C ASP A 14 4.88 4.53 5.12
N LEU A 15 4.59 3.90 3.99
CA LEU A 15 5.33 4.01 2.74
C LEU A 15 4.50 4.71 1.67
N SER A 16 5.09 5.66 0.96
CA SER A 16 4.44 6.31 -0.19
C SER A 16 4.31 5.38 -1.40
N GLU A 17 5.19 4.39 -1.50
CA GLU A 17 5.25 3.44 -2.61
C GLU A 17 5.58 2.03 -2.12
N ALA A 18 5.26 1.01 -2.93
CA ALA A 18 5.58 -0.37 -2.60
C ALA A 18 7.11 -0.58 -2.54
N PRO A 19 7.63 -1.27 -1.51
CA PRO A 19 9.06 -1.58 -1.42
C PRO A 19 9.44 -2.63 -2.49
N ASP A 20 10.72 -2.70 -2.85
CA ASP A 20 11.22 -3.78 -3.74
C ASP A 20 11.25 -5.13 -3.04
N GLU A 21 11.51 -5.13 -1.74
CA GLU A 21 11.62 -6.33 -0.92
C GLU A 21 11.14 -6.08 0.51
N VAL A 22 10.79 -7.17 1.18
CA VAL A 22 10.70 -7.23 2.64
C VAL A 22 11.87 -8.05 3.15
N ARG A 23 12.63 -7.50 4.11
CA ARG A 23 13.82 -8.09 4.71
C ARG A 23 13.75 -8.05 6.23
N LEU A 24 14.07 -9.18 6.85
CA LEU A 24 14.15 -9.35 8.30
C LEU A 24 15.54 -9.79 8.68
N LYS A 25 16.08 -9.20 9.75
CA LYS A 25 17.37 -9.57 10.32
C LYS A 25 17.18 -10.09 11.73
N PHE A 26 17.81 -11.22 12.01
CA PHE A 26 17.83 -11.86 13.32
C PHE A 26 19.19 -11.72 14.00
N ASN A 27 19.26 -12.05 15.28
CA ASN A 27 20.49 -12.03 16.07
C ASN A 27 21.35 -13.29 15.93
N GLU A 28 20.84 -14.33 15.26
CA GLU A 28 21.51 -15.59 15.00
C GLU A 28 21.43 -15.94 13.50
N GLU A 29 22.33 -16.80 13.03
CA GLU A 29 22.27 -17.32 11.67
C GLU A 29 21.02 -18.19 11.49
N LEU A 30 20.40 -18.06 10.32
CA LEU A 30 19.24 -18.87 9.94
C LEU A 30 19.70 -20.17 9.30
N LEU A 31 19.02 -21.25 9.64
CA LEU A 31 19.35 -22.58 9.18
C LEU A 31 19.00 -22.76 7.70
N LEU A 32 19.93 -23.34 6.94
CA LEU A 32 19.72 -23.90 5.61
C LEU A 32 20.10 -25.39 5.64
N LEU A 33 19.24 -26.23 5.06
CA LEU A 33 19.44 -27.69 5.02
C LEU A 33 19.95 -28.09 3.63
N GLY A 34 21.25 -27.88 3.40
CA GLY A 34 21.83 -28.05 2.07
C GLY A 34 21.21 -27.04 1.10
N ASN A 35 20.42 -27.52 0.15
CA ASN A 35 19.70 -26.68 -0.82
C ASN A 35 18.25 -26.37 -0.39
N GLU A 36 17.79 -26.89 0.75
CA GLU A 36 16.43 -26.67 1.24
C GLU A 36 16.37 -25.51 2.23
N ASN A 37 15.37 -24.64 2.06
CA ASN A 37 15.10 -23.51 2.94
C ASN A 37 13.89 -23.83 3.87
N PRO A 38 14.11 -24.11 5.17
CA PRO A 38 13.03 -24.37 6.13
C PRO A 38 12.32 -23.09 6.62
N ASN A 39 12.81 -21.91 6.22
CA ASN A 39 12.28 -20.62 6.66
C ASN A 39 11.09 -20.18 5.79
N LYS A 40 10.19 -19.39 6.36
CA LYS A 40 9.01 -18.82 5.70
C LYS A 40 8.97 -17.32 5.96
N LEU A 41 8.61 -16.59 4.91
CA LEU A 41 8.33 -15.16 4.94
C LEU A 41 7.23 -14.91 3.91
N GLU A 42 6.09 -14.41 4.37
CA GLU A 42 4.91 -14.14 3.55
C GLU A 42 4.46 -12.70 3.81
N VAL A 43 4.09 -12.01 2.73
CA VAL A 43 3.52 -10.67 2.80
C VAL A 43 2.17 -10.69 2.12
N THR A 44 1.12 -10.31 2.85
CA THR A 44 -0.26 -10.28 2.37
C THR A 44 -0.83 -8.87 2.47
N ASP A 45 -1.63 -8.47 1.48
CA ASP A 45 -2.38 -7.22 1.56
C ASP A 45 -3.64 -7.35 2.43
N SER A 46 -4.36 -6.24 2.59
CA SER A 46 -5.63 -6.18 3.34
C SER A 46 -6.77 -7.06 2.79
N SER A 47 -6.66 -7.55 1.54
CA SER A 47 -7.62 -8.50 0.95
C SER A 47 -7.24 -9.96 1.21
N GLY A 48 -6.04 -10.20 1.74
CA GLY A 48 -5.45 -11.53 1.91
C GLY A 48 -4.70 -12.03 0.66
N GLU A 49 -4.47 -11.17 -0.33
CA GLU A 49 -3.66 -11.50 -1.51
C GLU A 49 -2.18 -11.56 -1.13
N VAL A 50 -1.50 -12.65 -1.49
CA VAL A 50 -0.07 -12.83 -1.25
C VAL A 50 0.71 -12.04 -2.30
N VAL A 51 1.50 -11.06 -1.86
CA VAL A 51 2.32 -10.20 -2.74
C VAL A 51 3.81 -10.53 -2.69
N SER A 52 4.24 -11.39 -1.76
CA SER A 52 5.62 -11.86 -1.65
C SER A 52 5.98 -12.96 -2.65
N GLY A 53 7.21 -12.96 -3.15
CA GLY A 53 7.80 -14.01 -3.96
C GLY A 53 8.56 -15.08 -3.16
N GLU A 54 9.57 -15.67 -3.79
CA GLU A 54 10.44 -16.69 -3.19
C GLU A 54 11.18 -16.17 -1.95
N VAL A 55 11.28 -17.03 -0.93
CA VAL A 55 11.99 -16.74 0.32
C VAL A 55 13.47 -17.07 0.17
N MET A 56 14.31 -16.06 0.34
CA MET A 56 15.76 -16.15 0.29
C MET A 56 16.35 -15.94 1.68
N VAL A 57 17.50 -16.56 1.95
CA VAL A 57 18.22 -16.46 3.23
C VAL A 57 19.68 -16.16 2.95
N ASN A 58 20.24 -15.22 3.73
CA ASN A 58 21.66 -14.89 3.70
C ASN A 58 22.16 -14.66 5.13
N GLY A 59 22.84 -15.66 5.70
CA GLY A 59 23.31 -15.62 7.08
C GLY A 59 22.15 -15.38 8.07
N PRO A 60 22.14 -14.26 8.81
CA PRO A 60 21.08 -13.93 9.77
C PRO A 60 19.85 -13.25 9.14
N GLU A 61 19.80 -13.11 7.81
CA GLU A 61 18.72 -12.40 7.12
C GLU A 61 17.83 -13.34 6.31
N VAL A 62 16.52 -13.06 6.33
CA VAL A 62 15.51 -13.66 5.44
C VAL A 62 14.80 -12.54 4.69
N PHE A 63 14.57 -12.72 3.39
CA PHE A 63 13.95 -11.71 2.55
C PHE A 63 13.17 -12.30 1.39
N THR A 64 12.23 -11.53 0.86
CA THR A 64 11.40 -11.85 -0.30
C THR A 64 11.17 -10.59 -1.13
N LEU A 65 11.09 -10.75 -2.44
CA LEU A 65 10.73 -9.66 -3.35
C LEU A 65 9.21 -9.42 -3.30
N ILE A 66 8.81 -8.16 -3.46
CA ILE A 66 7.39 -7.78 -3.52
C ILE A 66 6.98 -7.62 -4.98
N ASN A 67 5.86 -8.25 -5.35
CA ASN A 67 5.26 -8.06 -6.66
C ASN A 67 4.54 -6.70 -6.71
N LYS A 68 5.27 -5.69 -7.21
CA LYS A 68 4.75 -4.33 -7.36
C LYS A 68 3.62 -4.18 -8.37
N GLU A 69 3.39 -5.16 -9.26
CA GLU A 69 2.30 -5.11 -10.25
C GLU A 69 0.93 -5.32 -9.61
N ILE A 70 0.89 -6.04 -8.48
CA ILE A 70 -0.33 -6.34 -7.72
C ILE A 70 -0.38 -5.60 -6.38
N ALA A 71 0.70 -4.93 -5.98
CA ALA A 71 0.73 -4.14 -4.75
C ALA A 71 -0.14 -2.88 -4.87
N VAL A 72 -1.16 -2.79 -4.00
CA VAL A 72 -2.09 -1.66 -3.90
C VAL A 72 -1.85 -0.83 -2.63
N SER A 73 -2.42 0.37 -2.55
CA SER A 73 -2.43 1.13 -1.30
C SER A 73 -3.28 0.41 -0.25
N GLY A 74 -2.81 0.37 0.98
CA GLY A 74 -3.47 -0.32 2.10
C GLY A 74 -2.49 -0.84 3.13
N GLU A 75 -3.03 -1.51 4.14
CA GLU A 75 -2.28 -2.23 5.17
C GLU A 75 -1.78 -3.58 4.63
N TYR A 76 -0.59 -3.96 5.05
CA TYR A 76 0.07 -5.21 4.71
C TYR A 76 0.50 -5.93 5.98
N SER A 77 0.26 -7.24 6.05
CA SER A 77 0.78 -8.11 7.09
C SER A 77 2.00 -8.87 6.58
N VAL A 78 3.06 -8.89 7.40
CA VAL A 78 4.27 -9.66 7.20
C VAL A 78 4.32 -10.76 8.24
N ARG A 79 4.21 -12.02 7.80
CA ARG A 79 4.30 -13.21 8.65
C ARG A 79 5.60 -13.94 8.37
N TYR A 80 6.26 -14.39 9.42
CA TYR A 80 7.48 -15.16 9.29
C TYR A 80 7.52 -16.36 10.24
N ARG A 81 8.24 -17.38 9.79
CA ARG A 81 8.68 -18.51 10.60
C ARG A 81 10.12 -18.81 10.23
N VAL A 82 11.05 -18.53 11.13
CA VAL A 82 12.48 -18.77 10.91
C VAL A 82 12.99 -19.86 11.83
N VAL A 83 14.02 -20.59 11.41
CA VAL A 83 14.70 -21.60 12.22
C VAL A 83 16.14 -21.16 12.41
N SER A 84 16.53 -20.90 13.65
CA SER A 84 17.93 -20.57 13.97
C SER A 84 18.85 -21.76 13.73
N ALA A 85 20.16 -21.53 13.65
CA ALA A 85 21.16 -22.60 13.59
C ALA A 85 21.08 -23.59 14.78
N ASP A 86 20.49 -23.18 15.92
CA ASP A 86 20.22 -24.05 17.08
C ASP A 86 19.02 -25.01 16.90
N GLY A 87 18.30 -24.90 15.78
CA GLY A 87 17.18 -25.76 15.41
C GLY A 87 15.82 -25.33 15.97
N HIS A 88 15.73 -24.25 16.75
CA HIS A 88 14.45 -23.79 17.30
C HIS A 88 13.74 -22.85 16.33
N PRO A 89 12.47 -23.13 15.99
CA PRO A 89 11.67 -22.22 15.18
C PRO A 89 11.17 -21.03 16.00
N VAL A 90 11.10 -19.87 15.35
CA VAL A 90 10.54 -18.62 15.88
C VAL A 90 9.57 -18.07 14.86
N GLU A 91 8.38 -17.70 15.33
CA GLU A 91 7.29 -17.16 14.53
C GLU A 91 6.98 -15.74 14.96
N GLY A 92 6.48 -14.93 14.03
CA GLY A 92 6.01 -13.60 14.33
C GLY A 92 5.28 -12.96 13.17
N GLU A 93 4.64 -11.84 13.47
CA GLU A 93 3.85 -11.04 12.54
C GLU A 93 4.03 -9.56 12.89
N TYR A 94 4.06 -8.71 11.86
CA TYR A 94 3.95 -7.26 12.01
C TYR A 94 3.32 -6.66 10.76
N GLU A 95 2.90 -5.40 10.86
CA GLU A 95 2.21 -4.70 9.78
C GLU A 95 3.02 -3.49 9.28
N PHE A 96 2.81 -3.11 8.02
CA PHE A 96 3.20 -1.82 7.46
C PHE A 96 2.12 -1.34 6.48
N THR A 97 2.13 -0.06 6.15
CA THR A 97 1.10 0.56 5.30
C THR A 97 1.71 1.15 4.05
N ILE A 98 1.06 0.98 2.90
CA ILE A 98 1.35 1.71 1.67
C ILE A 98 0.25 2.76 1.49
N THR A 99 0.57 4.04 1.67
CA THR A 99 -0.40 5.14 1.52
C THR A 99 -0.69 5.48 0.06
N GLY A 100 0.22 5.14 -0.84
CA GLY A 100 0.18 5.58 -2.24
C GLY A 100 0.65 7.04 -2.40
N PRO A 101 0.72 7.53 -3.65
CA PRO A 101 1.15 8.90 -3.91
C PRO A 101 0.18 9.91 -3.29
N GLU A 102 0.70 10.79 -2.43
CA GLU A 102 -0.06 11.95 -1.95
C GLU A 102 -0.42 12.84 -3.14
N VAL A 103 -1.71 12.89 -3.48
CA VAL A 103 -2.25 13.97 -4.31
C VAL A 103 -2.30 15.23 -3.44
N ILE A 104 -1.24 16.03 -3.50
CA ILE A 104 -1.23 17.37 -2.93
C ILE A 104 -2.27 18.19 -3.70
N SER A 105 -3.49 18.26 -3.17
CA SER A 105 -4.48 19.24 -3.60
C SER A 105 -3.97 20.61 -3.17
N ALA A 106 -3.37 21.35 -4.11
CA ALA A 106 -2.99 22.73 -3.86
C ALA A 106 -4.23 23.48 -3.35
N PRO A 107 -4.14 24.25 -2.24
CA PRO A 107 -5.22 25.11 -1.86
C PRO A 107 -5.45 26.11 -3.00
N ILE A 108 -6.61 26.04 -3.65
CA ILE A 108 -7.11 27.14 -4.47
C ILE A 108 -7.27 28.33 -3.53
N SER A 109 -6.22 29.15 -3.40
CA SER A 109 -6.31 30.43 -2.73
C SER A 109 -7.27 31.29 -3.55
N PRO A 110 -8.45 31.68 -3.01
CA PRO A 110 -9.25 32.67 -3.70
C PRO A 110 -8.42 33.95 -3.70
N ALA A 111 -7.96 34.35 -4.88
CA ALA A 111 -7.41 35.67 -5.08
C ALA A 111 -8.45 36.68 -4.55
N ALA A 112 -8.07 37.44 -3.53
CA ALA A 112 -8.86 38.55 -3.04
C ALA A 112 -8.99 39.57 -4.20
N GLU A 113 -10.14 39.55 -4.88
CA GLU A 113 -10.53 40.61 -5.81
C GLU A 113 -10.93 41.83 -4.99
N ASP A 114 -9.98 42.76 -4.84
CA ASP A 114 -10.24 44.10 -4.36
C ASP A 114 -10.68 44.95 -5.56
N GLY A 115 -11.99 45.08 -5.77
CA GLY A 115 -12.54 45.92 -6.84
C GLY A 115 -14.08 45.98 -6.84
N PRO A 116 -14.72 47.16 -6.76
CA PRO A 116 -16.17 47.28 -6.72
C PRO A 116 -16.74 47.25 -8.13
N ASN A 117 -16.88 46.07 -8.72
CA ASN A 117 -17.55 45.93 -10.02
C ASN A 117 -18.96 45.37 -9.85
N LEU A 118 -19.88 46.34 -9.79
CA LEU A 118 -21.33 46.25 -9.71
C LEU A 118 -21.98 45.65 -10.99
N LEU A 119 -21.41 44.57 -11.54
CA LEU A 119 -21.79 44.03 -12.85
C LEU A 119 -21.88 42.50 -12.97
N VAL A 120 -21.94 41.75 -11.87
CA VAL A 120 -22.34 40.32 -11.89
C VAL A 120 -23.59 40.09 -11.03
N ARG A 121 -24.58 40.97 -11.22
CA ARG A 121 -25.99 40.51 -11.18
C ARG A 121 -26.26 39.91 -12.55
N PHE A 122 -26.98 38.79 -12.59
CA PHE A 122 -27.29 37.94 -13.76
C PHE A 122 -26.29 36.83 -14.05
N LEU A 123 -26.46 35.68 -13.37
CA LEU A 123 -26.75 34.37 -14.02
C LEU A 123 -26.65 33.20 -13.00
N PHE A 124 -27.34 33.31 -11.87
CA PHE A 124 -27.70 32.15 -11.06
C PHE A 124 -29.14 31.73 -11.43
N ALA A 125 -29.26 30.80 -12.40
CA ALA A 125 -30.36 29.82 -12.52
C ALA A 125 -30.41 29.23 -13.94
N PHE A 126 -29.51 28.30 -14.31
CA PHE A 126 -29.79 27.32 -15.38
C PHE A 126 -28.98 26.03 -15.17
N VAL A 127 -29.25 25.35 -14.05
CA VAL A 127 -29.05 23.90 -13.93
C VAL A 127 -30.32 23.35 -13.30
N LEU A 128 -31.33 23.07 -14.13
CA LEU A 128 -32.46 22.14 -13.91
C LEU A 128 -33.51 22.22 -15.06
N LEU A 129 -33.07 22.24 -16.32
CA LEU A 129 -34.00 22.08 -17.46
C LEU A 129 -33.29 21.49 -18.70
N GLY A 130 -32.60 20.37 -18.50
CA GLY A 130 -31.85 19.66 -19.55
C GLY A 130 -32.31 18.22 -19.83
N ILE A 131 -33.37 17.72 -19.15
CA ILE A 131 -33.90 16.36 -19.35
C ILE A 131 -35.45 16.36 -19.38
N GLY A 132 -36.07 17.42 -19.92
CA GLY A 132 -37.53 17.56 -19.96
C GLY A 132 -38.15 17.83 -21.34
N ALA A 133 -37.35 18.13 -22.37
CA ALA A 133 -37.87 18.67 -23.63
C ALA A 133 -37.56 17.83 -24.89
N LEU A 134 -37.11 16.57 -24.73
CA LEU A 134 -36.84 15.67 -25.88
C LEU A 134 -37.80 14.46 -25.97
N ALA A 135 -38.81 14.37 -25.10
CA ALA A 135 -39.77 13.24 -25.08
C ALA A 135 -41.20 13.59 -25.54
N LEU A 136 -41.49 14.82 -25.98
CA LEU A 136 -42.85 15.28 -26.31
C LEU A 136 -43.05 15.81 -27.74
N LEU A 137 -42.28 15.31 -28.71
CA LEU A 137 -42.51 15.61 -30.13
C LEU A 137 -42.56 14.37 -31.04
N ARG A 138 -43.03 13.23 -30.51
CA ARG A 138 -43.36 12.04 -31.31
C ARG A 138 -44.84 11.65 -31.30
N LEU A 139 -45.76 12.58 -31.04
CA LEU A 139 -47.17 12.39 -31.37
C LEU A 139 -47.77 13.67 -31.95
N ARG A 140 -47.61 13.85 -33.28
CA ARG A 140 -48.60 14.47 -34.18
C ARG A 140 -48.08 14.45 -35.61
N LYS A 141 -48.32 13.34 -36.31
CA LYS A 141 -49.01 13.33 -37.61
C LYS A 141 -49.48 11.92 -37.91
#